data_AF-A0A091NGG9-F1
#
_entry.id   AF-A0A091NGG9-F1
#
_cell.length_a   1.000
_cell.length_b   1.000
_cell.length_c   1.000
_cell.angle_alpha   90.00
_cell.angle_beta   90.00
_cell.angle_gamma   90.00
#
_symmetry.space_group_name_H-M   'P 1'
#
loop_
_entity.id
_entity.type
_entity.pdbx_description
1 polymer ?
#
loop_
_entity_poly.entity_id
_entity_poly.type
_entity_poly.pdbx_seq_one_letter_code
_entity_poly.pdbx_strand_id
1 'polypeptide(L)'
;KAKGPKGKRITLKMAKNAIRITFDGKRRLDLSKMGITTFPKCILELDFVEEIDLSRNMLKNIPSTIEKFQNLRWLDLHSNQLEELPKTIGTLQKLSYLNICNNKLTTEDLPEELNHLKNLHVLNLGMNYLDSVSTGLEDLQELTELGLFDNALTTIPDFVKNLPKLEKLNVRGNPLADATEEEEHVEPIKRIETLYLVQEKDLCSSCLKMCQDERDKLNKIIDVTPTLSKKPSFPSLLTPNSTAKDNQEEWRVR
;
A
#
# COMPACT_ATOMS: atom_id res chain seq x y z
N LYS A 1 -29.10 -4.19 27.40
CA LYS A 1 -28.84 -3.97 25.96
C LYS A 1 -29.09 -2.49 25.64
N ALA A 2 -28.06 -1.64 25.67
CA ALA A 2 -28.19 -0.24 25.30
C ALA A 2 -28.55 -0.13 23.82
N LYS A 3 -29.66 0.54 23.49
CA LYS A 3 -30.02 0.84 22.10
C LYS A 3 -28.95 1.78 21.55
N GLY A 4 -28.19 1.32 20.55
CA GLY A 4 -27.26 2.16 19.81
C GLY A 4 -27.94 3.43 19.27
N PRO A 5 -27.17 4.47 18.91
CA PRO A 5 -27.71 5.73 18.43
C PRO A 5 -28.70 5.48 17.28
N LYS A 6 -29.95 5.93 17.44
CA LYS A 6 -30.97 5.84 16.40
C LYS A 6 -30.54 6.76 15.26
N GLY A 7 -30.10 6.19 14.14
CA GLY A 7 -29.68 6.98 12.98
C GLY A 7 -30.80 7.84 12.41
N LYS A 8 -30.42 8.90 11.68
CA LYS A 8 -31.37 9.81 11.04
C LYS A 8 -32.10 9.09 9.91
N ARG A 9 -33.43 9.07 10.00
CA ARG A 9 -34.27 8.53 8.92
C ARG A 9 -34.42 9.58 7.81
N ILE A 10 -34.02 9.22 6.59
CA ILE A 10 -34.19 10.08 5.41
C ILE A 10 -35.56 9.83 4.79
N THR A 11 -36.30 10.90 4.55
CA THR A 11 -37.57 10.85 3.80
C THR A 11 -37.32 11.16 2.33
N LEU A 12 -38.22 10.71 1.44
CA LEU A 12 -38.12 11.00 0.01
C LEU A 12 -38.09 12.52 -0.28
N LYS A 13 -38.86 13.32 0.47
CA LYS A 13 -38.85 14.78 0.35
C LYS A 13 -37.48 15.37 0.69
N MET A 14 -36.83 14.87 1.74
CA MET A 14 -35.47 15.29 2.09
C MET A 14 -34.47 14.90 1.00
N ALA A 15 -34.56 13.67 0.47
CA ALA A 15 -33.69 13.21 -0.61
C ALA A 15 -33.86 14.04 -1.88
N LYS A 16 -35.11 14.32 -2.30
CA LYS A 16 -35.40 15.19 -3.45
C LYS A 16 -34.84 16.60 -3.26
N ASN A 17 -34.98 17.16 -2.06
CA ASN A 17 -34.43 18.47 -1.70
C ASN A 17 -32.90 18.49 -1.58
N ALA A 18 -32.24 17.34 -1.54
CA ALA A 18 -30.80 17.19 -1.49
C ALA A 18 -30.16 17.02 -2.88
N ILE A 19 -30.97 16.93 -3.94
CA ILE A 19 -30.45 16.84 -5.31
C ILE A 19 -29.92 18.20 -5.76
N ARG A 20 -28.71 18.21 -6.31
CA ARG A 20 -28.04 19.38 -6.89
C ARG A 20 -27.61 19.05 -8.32
N ILE A 21 -27.42 20.10 -9.12
CA ILE A 21 -26.82 19.99 -10.44
C ILE A 21 -25.34 20.34 -10.29
N THR A 22 -24.46 19.46 -10.76
CA THR A 22 -23.02 19.70 -10.83
C THR A 22 -22.67 20.64 -11.98
N PHE A 23 -21.42 21.12 -12.00
CA PHE A 23 -20.95 22.05 -13.04
C PHE A 23 -21.06 21.49 -14.47
N ASP A 24 -21.02 20.16 -14.62
CA ASP A 24 -21.16 19.47 -15.89
C ASP A 24 -22.60 19.00 -16.19
N GLY A 25 -23.58 19.53 -15.45
CA GLY A 25 -25.01 19.37 -15.73
C GLY A 25 -25.64 18.11 -15.16
N LYS A 26 -24.97 17.44 -14.23
CA LYS A 26 -25.31 16.09 -13.76
C LYS A 26 -26.00 16.14 -12.42
N ARG A 27 -26.85 15.16 -12.14
CA ARG A 27 -27.68 15.16 -10.93
C ARG A 27 -26.94 14.44 -9.79
N ARG A 28 -26.51 15.21 -8.80
CA ARG A 28 -25.89 14.71 -7.57
C ARG A 28 -26.89 14.69 -6.42
N LEU A 29 -27.04 13.56 -5.76
CA LEU A 29 -27.74 13.43 -4.49
C LEU A 29 -26.73 13.54 -3.33
N ASP A 30 -26.78 14.63 -2.57
CA ASP A 30 -25.88 14.85 -1.43
C ASP A 30 -26.58 14.56 -0.09
N LEU A 31 -26.26 13.41 0.49
CA LEU A 31 -26.71 12.99 1.82
C LEU A 31 -25.52 12.83 2.77
N SER A 32 -24.43 13.57 2.53
CA SER A 32 -23.25 13.56 3.37
C SER A 32 -23.53 14.12 4.78
N LYS A 33 -22.82 13.61 5.80
CA LYS A 33 -22.88 14.12 7.18
C LYS A 33 -24.29 14.16 7.81
N MET A 34 -25.17 13.25 7.41
CA MET A 34 -26.56 13.24 7.87
C MET A 34 -26.81 12.34 9.08
N GLY A 35 -25.80 11.60 9.55
CA GLY A 35 -25.95 10.66 10.67
C GLY A 35 -26.81 9.45 10.32
N ILE A 36 -26.75 9.00 9.06
CA ILE A 36 -27.49 7.85 8.55
C ILE A 36 -26.82 6.57 9.04
N THR A 37 -27.58 5.67 9.68
CA THR A 37 -27.06 4.36 10.13
C THR A 37 -27.48 3.21 9.22
N THR A 38 -28.50 3.41 8.39
CA THR A 38 -29.07 2.38 7.53
C THR A 38 -29.37 3.00 6.18
N PHE A 39 -29.01 2.29 5.11
CA PHE A 39 -29.21 2.78 3.74
C PHE A 39 -30.68 3.20 3.52
N PRO A 40 -30.93 4.45 3.09
CA PRO A 40 -32.28 4.97 3.00
C PRO A 40 -32.98 4.45 1.74
N LYS A 41 -33.73 3.34 1.84
CA LYS A 41 -34.39 2.70 0.68
C LYS A 41 -35.24 3.64 -0.20
N CYS A 42 -35.73 4.76 0.32
CA CYS A 42 -36.45 5.77 -0.45
C CYS A 42 -35.62 6.40 -1.58
N ILE A 43 -34.28 6.40 -1.49
CA ILE A 43 -33.43 6.95 -2.55
C ILE A 43 -33.41 6.06 -3.80
N LEU A 44 -33.87 4.81 -3.69
CA LEU A 44 -34.01 3.90 -4.84
C LEU A 44 -35.06 4.37 -5.86
N GLU A 45 -35.93 5.32 -5.49
CA GLU A 45 -36.87 5.99 -6.41
C GLU A 45 -36.20 7.10 -7.24
N LEU A 46 -34.93 7.41 -6.96
CA LEU A 46 -34.15 8.45 -7.61
C LEU A 46 -33.09 7.83 -8.55
N ASP A 47 -33.45 6.77 -9.26
CA ASP A 47 -32.56 6.02 -10.18
C ASP A 47 -31.97 6.85 -11.33
N PHE A 48 -32.54 8.02 -11.58
CA PHE A 48 -32.05 9.02 -12.54
C PHE A 48 -30.82 9.80 -12.06
N VAL A 49 -30.41 9.70 -10.79
CA VAL A 49 -29.22 10.41 -10.31
C VAL A 49 -27.96 9.76 -10.86
N GLU A 50 -26.96 10.60 -11.13
CA GLU A 50 -25.70 10.18 -11.72
C GLU A 50 -24.58 10.18 -10.67
N GLU A 51 -24.77 10.90 -9.55
CA GLU A 51 -23.80 10.96 -8.48
C GLU A 51 -24.48 10.85 -7.11
N ILE A 52 -23.89 10.08 -6.20
CA ILE A 52 -24.41 9.90 -4.85
C ILE A 52 -23.28 10.13 -3.84
N ASP A 53 -23.48 11.10 -2.95
CA ASP A 53 -22.64 11.33 -1.78
C ASP A 53 -23.38 10.83 -0.53
N LEU A 54 -22.86 9.75 0.05
CA LEU A 54 -23.31 9.18 1.32
C LEU A 54 -22.18 9.21 2.36
N SER A 55 -21.17 10.05 2.15
CA SER A 55 -19.99 10.13 3.00
C SER A 55 -20.28 10.66 4.41
N ARG A 56 -19.38 10.35 5.35
CA ARG A 56 -19.41 10.84 6.73
C ARG A 56 -20.72 10.51 7.44
N ASN A 57 -21.19 9.28 7.23
CA ASN A 57 -22.36 8.73 7.89
C ASN A 57 -21.91 7.55 8.79
N MET A 58 -22.85 6.70 9.19
CA MET A 58 -22.61 5.52 10.02
C MET A 58 -23.17 4.27 9.35
N LEU A 59 -23.12 4.21 8.01
CA LEU A 59 -23.59 3.07 7.23
C LEU A 59 -22.69 1.86 7.50
N LYS A 60 -23.31 0.70 7.75
CA LYS A 60 -22.61 -0.57 7.94
C LYS A 60 -22.56 -1.44 6.70
N ASN A 61 -23.60 -1.37 5.88
CA ASN A 61 -23.72 -2.17 4.66
C ASN A 61 -24.41 -1.33 3.59
N ILE A 62 -24.07 -1.59 2.33
CA ILE A 62 -24.80 -1.11 1.16
C ILE A 62 -25.69 -2.26 0.65
N PRO A 63 -27.00 -2.04 0.45
CA PRO A 63 -27.88 -3.12 0.02
C PRO A 63 -27.64 -3.48 -1.45
N SER A 64 -27.93 -4.73 -1.81
CA SER A 64 -27.84 -5.22 -3.19
C SER A 64 -28.67 -4.41 -4.19
N THR A 65 -29.75 -3.77 -3.72
CA THR A 65 -30.59 -2.86 -4.51
C THR A 65 -29.87 -1.63 -5.05
N ILE A 66 -28.60 -1.39 -4.68
CA ILE A 66 -27.76 -0.35 -5.28
C ILE A 66 -27.63 -0.52 -6.80
N GLU A 67 -27.82 -1.74 -7.33
CA GLU A 67 -27.89 -2.01 -8.78
C GLU A 67 -28.92 -1.16 -9.52
N LYS A 68 -29.94 -0.60 -8.84
CA LYS A 68 -30.93 0.26 -9.49
C LYS A 68 -30.34 1.54 -10.09
N PHE A 69 -29.20 2.01 -9.60
CA PHE A 69 -28.57 3.24 -10.09
C PHE A 69 -27.72 3.00 -11.35
N GLN A 70 -28.34 2.52 -12.42
CA GLN A 70 -27.66 2.17 -13.69
C GLN A 70 -26.99 3.38 -14.39
N ASN A 71 -27.31 4.60 -13.97
CA ASN A 71 -26.68 5.84 -14.45
C ASN A 71 -25.59 6.37 -13.53
N LEU A 72 -25.29 5.69 -12.42
CA LEU A 72 -24.33 6.17 -11.44
C LEU A 72 -22.92 6.16 -12.02
N ARG A 73 -22.28 7.33 -11.98
CA ARG A 73 -20.89 7.53 -12.38
C ARG A 73 -19.97 7.87 -11.21
N TRP A 74 -20.53 8.35 -10.11
CA TRP A 74 -19.76 8.80 -8.95
C TRP A 74 -20.45 8.34 -7.67
N LEU A 75 -19.73 7.60 -6.84
CA LEU A 75 -20.21 7.11 -5.56
C LEU A 75 -19.18 7.39 -4.47
N ASP A 76 -19.58 8.17 -3.48
CA ASP A 76 -18.76 8.44 -2.31
C ASP A 76 -19.40 7.91 -1.04
N LEU A 77 -18.66 7.02 -0.40
CA LEU A 77 -18.98 6.29 0.82
C LEU A 77 -17.92 6.52 1.90
N HIS A 78 -17.04 7.52 1.74
CA HIS A 78 -15.94 7.70 2.67
C HIS A 78 -16.40 8.00 4.10
N SER A 79 -15.63 7.58 5.10
CA SER A 79 -15.93 7.80 6.52
C SER A 79 -17.31 7.25 6.91
N ASN A 80 -17.50 5.95 6.69
CA ASN A 80 -18.64 5.18 7.17
C ASN A 80 -18.14 4.04 8.08
N GLN A 81 -18.96 3.03 8.31
CA GLN A 81 -18.61 1.84 9.08
C GLN A 81 -18.81 0.59 8.23
N LEU A 82 -18.55 0.69 6.92
CA LEU A 82 -18.82 -0.40 5.98
C LEU A 82 -17.95 -1.61 6.31
N GLU A 83 -18.60 -2.73 6.58
CA GLU A 83 -17.96 -4.02 6.84
C GLU A 83 -17.92 -4.86 5.57
N GLU A 84 -18.86 -4.67 4.64
CA GLU A 84 -18.90 -5.40 3.36
C GLU A 84 -19.35 -4.50 2.21
N LEU A 85 -18.93 -4.85 0.98
CA LEU A 85 -19.46 -4.27 -0.24
C LEU A 85 -20.28 -5.32 -1.02
N PRO A 86 -21.51 -5.00 -1.48
CA PRO A 86 -22.34 -5.98 -2.16
C PRO A 86 -21.79 -6.29 -3.56
N LYS A 87 -21.85 -7.56 -3.96
CA LYS A 87 -21.49 -8.05 -5.31
C LYS A 87 -22.13 -7.25 -6.44
N THR A 88 -23.35 -6.78 -6.21
CA THR A 88 -24.10 -5.96 -7.17
C THR A 88 -23.45 -4.61 -7.48
N ILE A 89 -22.43 -4.19 -6.74
CA ILE A 89 -21.65 -2.99 -7.09
C ILE A 89 -21.06 -3.11 -8.50
N GLY A 90 -20.64 -4.33 -8.91
CA GLY A 90 -20.09 -4.59 -10.24
C GLY A 90 -21.08 -4.37 -11.39
N THR A 91 -22.37 -4.25 -11.10
CA THR A 91 -23.41 -3.94 -12.11
C THR A 91 -23.40 -2.47 -12.53
N LEU A 92 -22.75 -1.60 -11.78
CA LEU A 92 -22.72 -0.15 -12.03
C LEU A 92 -21.71 0.19 -13.13
N GLN A 93 -21.98 -0.25 -14.35
CA GLN A 93 -21.04 -0.20 -15.48
C GLN A 93 -20.59 1.21 -15.87
N LYS A 94 -21.33 2.27 -15.48
CA LYS A 94 -20.97 3.67 -15.73
C LYS A 94 -20.12 4.30 -14.62
N LEU A 95 -19.86 3.56 -13.54
CA LEU A 95 -19.12 4.08 -12.39
C LEU A 95 -17.69 4.41 -12.78
N SER A 96 -17.34 5.68 -12.63
CA SER A 96 -16.03 6.26 -12.93
C SER A 96 -15.24 6.63 -11.68
N TYR A 97 -15.94 6.88 -10.58
CA TYR A 97 -15.34 7.25 -9.31
C TYR A 97 -16.01 6.47 -8.18
N LEU A 98 -15.19 5.78 -7.39
CA LEU A 98 -15.61 5.05 -6.20
C LEU A 98 -14.68 5.37 -5.03
N ASN A 99 -15.23 6.01 -4.00
CA ASN A 99 -14.50 6.32 -2.77
C ASN A 99 -15.12 5.57 -1.59
N ILE A 100 -14.38 4.62 -1.03
CA ILE A 100 -14.77 3.84 0.15
C ILE A 100 -13.71 3.99 1.25
N CYS A 101 -12.95 5.08 1.22
CA CYS A 101 -11.91 5.36 2.20
C CYS A 101 -12.46 5.51 3.62
N ASN A 102 -11.71 5.11 4.63
CA ASN A 102 -12.08 5.24 6.04
C ASN A 102 -13.37 4.46 6.35
N ASN A 103 -13.28 3.14 6.18
CA ASN A 103 -14.33 2.16 6.51
C ASN A 103 -13.71 1.00 7.29
N LYS A 104 -14.35 -0.17 7.33
CA LYS A 104 -13.88 -1.34 8.07
C LYS A 104 -13.72 -2.58 7.19
N LEU A 105 -13.44 -2.37 5.90
CA LEU A 105 -13.32 -3.45 4.93
C LEU A 105 -12.03 -4.24 5.16
N THR A 106 -12.13 -5.56 5.12
CA THR A 106 -11.01 -6.49 4.95
C THR A 106 -10.96 -6.99 3.49
N THR A 107 -9.94 -7.77 3.15
CA THR A 107 -9.78 -8.31 1.78
C THR A 107 -10.96 -9.16 1.34
N GLU A 108 -11.50 -10.00 2.24
CA GLU A 108 -12.66 -10.88 1.97
C GLU A 108 -13.97 -10.11 1.76
N ASP A 109 -14.02 -8.87 2.25
CA ASP A 109 -15.20 -8.01 2.17
C ASP A 109 -15.30 -7.25 0.83
N LEU A 110 -14.25 -7.33 0.01
CA LEU A 110 -14.21 -6.77 -1.34
C LEU A 110 -14.69 -7.83 -2.36
N PRO A 111 -15.85 -7.61 -3.01
CA PRO A 111 -16.37 -8.56 -3.98
C PRO A 111 -15.49 -8.60 -5.23
N GLU A 112 -15.27 -9.80 -5.79
CA GLU A 112 -14.55 -10.00 -7.04
C GLU A 112 -15.18 -9.18 -8.18
N GLU A 113 -16.50 -8.98 -8.14
CA GLU A 113 -17.27 -8.22 -9.13
C GLU A 113 -16.86 -6.73 -9.23
N LEU A 114 -16.00 -6.21 -8.33
CA LEU A 114 -15.36 -4.91 -8.53
C LEU A 114 -14.57 -4.85 -9.86
N ASN A 115 -14.05 -5.99 -10.34
CA ASN A 115 -13.37 -6.10 -11.63
C ASN A 115 -14.26 -5.80 -12.84
N HIS A 116 -15.59 -5.86 -12.68
CA HIS A 116 -16.56 -5.57 -13.73
C HIS A 116 -16.72 -4.07 -13.99
N LEU A 117 -16.19 -3.20 -13.13
CA LEU A 117 -16.29 -1.74 -13.25
C LEU A 117 -15.31 -1.19 -14.30
N LYS A 118 -15.47 -1.59 -15.56
CA LYS A 118 -14.51 -1.29 -16.65
C LYS A 118 -14.28 0.20 -16.92
N ASN A 119 -15.20 1.07 -16.51
CA ASN A 119 -15.09 2.52 -16.66
C ASN A 119 -14.53 3.22 -15.41
N LEU A 120 -14.04 2.49 -14.40
CA LEU A 120 -13.56 3.08 -13.15
C LEU A 120 -12.21 3.75 -13.36
N HIS A 121 -12.15 5.07 -13.12
CA HIS A 121 -10.94 5.88 -13.23
C HIS A 121 -10.28 6.12 -11.87
N VAL A 122 -11.08 6.21 -10.81
CA VAL A 122 -10.60 6.49 -9.45
C VAL A 122 -11.21 5.49 -8.48
N LEU A 123 -10.33 4.78 -7.77
CA LEU A 123 -10.69 3.88 -6.68
C LEU A 123 -9.91 4.25 -5.42
N ASN A 124 -10.62 4.62 -4.36
CA ASN A 124 -10.00 4.91 -3.07
C ASN A 124 -10.50 3.95 -1.98
N LEU A 125 -9.59 3.10 -1.52
CA LEU A 125 -9.76 2.10 -0.47
C LEU A 125 -8.86 2.38 0.75
N GLY A 126 -8.27 3.58 0.85
CA GLY A 126 -7.39 3.93 1.96
C GLY A 126 -8.10 3.92 3.32
N MET A 127 -7.37 3.81 4.43
CA MET A 127 -7.92 3.75 5.79
C MET A 127 -8.96 2.63 5.93
N ASN A 128 -8.60 1.40 5.55
CA ASN A 128 -9.38 0.19 5.80
C ASN A 128 -8.47 -0.84 6.51
N TYR A 129 -8.88 -2.10 6.57
CA TYR A 129 -8.11 -3.20 7.17
C TYR A 129 -7.68 -4.22 6.10
N LEU A 130 -7.31 -3.74 4.91
CA LEU A 130 -6.89 -4.61 3.81
C LEU A 130 -5.48 -5.15 4.07
N ASP A 131 -5.33 -6.47 4.15
CA ASP A 131 -4.03 -7.15 4.30
C ASP A 131 -3.40 -7.51 2.95
N SER A 132 -4.24 -7.61 1.92
CA SER A 132 -3.87 -7.89 0.55
C SER A 132 -4.93 -7.29 -0.37
N VAL A 133 -4.56 -7.07 -1.63
CA VAL A 133 -5.53 -6.78 -2.68
C VAL A 133 -5.17 -7.74 -3.81
N SER A 134 -5.69 -8.96 -3.76
CA SER A 134 -5.47 -9.97 -4.80
C SER A 134 -6.65 -10.08 -5.76
N THR A 135 -7.76 -9.39 -5.46
CA THR A 135 -8.96 -9.33 -6.29
C THR A 135 -8.61 -8.81 -7.68
N GLY A 136 -9.23 -9.38 -8.73
CA GLY A 136 -9.00 -9.13 -10.17
C GLY A 136 -9.17 -7.69 -10.67
N LEU A 137 -8.61 -6.71 -9.97
CA LEU A 137 -8.52 -5.32 -10.34
C LEU A 137 -7.53 -5.10 -11.50
N GLU A 138 -6.75 -6.11 -11.89
CA GLU A 138 -5.96 -6.14 -13.14
C GLU A 138 -6.79 -5.77 -14.38
N ASP A 139 -8.08 -6.03 -14.28
CA ASP A 139 -9.06 -5.93 -15.34
C ASP A 139 -9.64 -4.51 -15.48
N LEU A 140 -9.24 -3.58 -14.59
CA LEU A 140 -9.64 -2.16 -14.57
C LEU A 140 -8.73 -1.31 -15.45
N GLN A 141 -8.86 -1.50 -16.76
CA GLN A 141 -7.98 -0.89 -17.78
C GLN A 141 -8.03 0.64 -17.83
N GLU A 142 -9.09 1.27 -17.32
CA GLU A 142 -9.27 2.72 -17.25
C GLU A 142 -8.81 3.35 -15.93
N LEU A 143 -8.29 2.57 -14.99
CA LEU A 143 -7.93 3.07 -13.66
C LEU A 143 -6.70 3.98 -13.73
N THR A 144 -6.86 5.21 -13.26
CA THR A 144 -5.83 6.26 -13.24
C THR A 144 -5.32 6.55 -11.83
N GLU A 145 -6.18 6.43 -10.83
CA GLU A 145 -5.84 6.71 -9.43
C GLU A 145 -6.30 5.57 -8.52
N LEU A 146 -5.35 5.02 -7.76
CA LEU A 146 -5.58 3.96 -6.78
C LEU A 146 -5.05 4.38 -5.39
N GLY A 147 -5.98 4.55 -4.45
CA GLY A 147 -5.68 4.84 -3.05
C GLY A 147 -5.76 3.59 -2.18
N LEU A 148 -4.64 3.21 -1.56
CA LEU A 148 -4.50 2.05 -0.66
C LEU A 148 -3.82 2.43 0.67
N PHE A 149 -3.65 3.72 0.94
CA PHE A 149 -2.94 4.21 2.12
C PHE A 149 -3.58 3.80 3.45
N ASP A 150 -2.80 3.74 4.53
CA ASP A 150 -3.25 3.39 5.88
C ASP A 150 -4.09 2.10 5.90
N ASN A 151 -3.57 1.02 5.32
CA ASN A 151 -4.11 -0.34 5.38
C ASN A 151 -3.09 -1.28 6.06
N ALA A 152 -3.31 -2.59 5.99
CA ALA A 152 -2.44 -3.63 6.55
C ALA A 152 -1.62 -4.36 5.47
N LEU A 153 -1.38 -3.74 4.30
CA LEU A 153 -0.70 -4.38 3.19
C LEU A 153 0.76 -4.67 3.53
N THR A 154 1.18 -5.93 3.35
CA THR A 154 2.58 -6.36 3.52
C THR A 154 3.37 -6.31 2.22
N THR A 155 2.69 -6.40 1.08
CA THR A 155 3.29 -6.31 -0.25
C THR A 155 2.46 -5.40 -1.14
N ILE A 156 3.11 -4.79 -2.15
CA ILE A 156 2.39 -4.09 -3.20
C ILE A 156 1.81 -5.14 -4.15
N PRO A 157 0.50 -5.11 -4.45
CA PRO A 157 -0.10 -6.08 -5.35
C PRO A 157 0.51 -6.07 -6.75
N ASP A 158 0.83 -7.25 -7.29
CA ASP A 158 1.49 -7.35 -8.61
C ASP A 158 0.63 -6.83 -9.77
N PHE A 159 -0.70 -6.90 -9.64
CA PHE A 159 -1.61 -6.39 -10.68
C PHE A 159 -1.40 -4.90 -10.97
N VAL A 160 -0.88 -4.13 -10.02
CA VAL A 160 -0.62 -2.69 -10.16
C VAL A 160 0.34 -2.42 -11.33
N LYS A 161 1.29 -3.34 -11.59
CA LYS A 161 2.22 -3.28 -12.73
C LYS A 161 1.51 -3.48 -14.08
N ASN A 162 0.36 -4.14 -14.08
CA ASN A 162 -0.40 -4.48 -15.29
C ASN A 162 -1.48 -3.44 -15.63
N LEU A 163 -1.61 -2.36 -14.86
CA LEU A 163 -2.57 -1.29 -15.12
C LEU A 163 -1.97 -0.27 -16.09
N PRO A 164 -2.46 -0.17 -17.34
CA PRO A 164 -1.78 0.61 -18.38
C PRO A 164 -1.92 2.12 -18.22
N LYS A 165 -2.96 2.58 -17.50
CA LYS A 165 -3.31 4.01 -17.34
C LYS A 165 -3.08 4.54 -15.93
N LEU A 166 -2.49 3.75 -15.04
CA LEU A 166 -2.32 4.14 -13.64
C LEU A 166 -1.26 5.25 -13.51
N GLU A 167 -1.69 6.43 -13.08
CA GLU A 167 -0.82 7.60 -12.89
C GLU A 167 -0.48 7.82 -11.41
N LYS A 168 -1.41 7.48 -10.50
CA LYS A 168 -1.27 7.75 -9.06
C LYS A 168 -1.57 6.51 -8.26
N LEU A 169 -0.56 6.05 -7.52
CA LEU A 169 -0.69 5.00 -6.52
C LEU A 169 -0.30 5.55 -5.15
N ASN A 170 -1.18 5.43 -4.16
CA ASN A 170 -0.86 5.79 -2.78
C ASN A 170 -0.95 4.57 -1.87
N VAL A 171 0.20 4.07 -1.41
CA VAL A 171 0.34 2.93 -0.48
C VAL A 171 0.94 3.34 0.87
N ARG A 172 1.02 4.65 1.16
CA ARG A 172 1.62 5.17 2.40
C ARG A 172 0.92 4.60 3.64
N GLY A 173 1.66 4.35 4.72
CA GLY A 173 1.06 3.92 5.99
C GLY A 173 0.65 2.45 6.02
N ASN A 174 1.16 1.66 5.07
CA ASN A 174 1.08 0.21 5.10
C ASN A 174 2.38 -0.39 5.65
N PRO A 175 2.32 -1.54 6.35
CA PRO A 175 3.49 -2.29 6.79
C PRO A 175 4.15 -3.07 5.64
N LEU A 176 4.49 -2.37 4.55
CA LEU A 176 5.14 -2.98 3.40
C LEU A 176 6.50 -3.54 3.82
N ALA A 177 6.78 -4.80 3.48
CA ALA A 177 8.10 -5.37 3.61
C ALA A 177 9.06 -4.50 2.80
N ASP A 178 10.02 -3.89 3.49
CA ASP A 178 11.05 -3.09 2.83
C ASP A 178 11.78 -4.02 1.86
N ALA A 179 11.88 -3.64 0.58
CA ALA A 179 12.56 -4.44 -0.45
C ALA A 179 14.08 -4.57 -0.19
N THR A 180 14.56 -4.19 1.00
CA THR A 180 15.95 -4.25 1.44
C THR A 180 16.36 -5.60 2.03
N GLU A 181 15.48 -6.62 2.01
CA GLU A 181 15.85 -8.01 2.27
C GLU A 181 15.75 -8.89 1.01
N GLU A 182 15.96 -8.31 -0.18
CA GLU A 182 16.77 -9.06 -1.15
C GLU A 182 18.16 -9.15 -0.52
N GLU A 183 18.38 -10.20 0.27
CA GLU A 183 19.73 -10.67 0.58
C GLU A 183 20.43 -10.83 -0.77
N GLU A 184 21.20 -9.81 -1.17
CA GLU A 184 22.35 -10.03 -2.02
C GLU A 184 23.03 -11.24 -1.41
N HIS A 185 23.02 -12.34 -2.16
CA HIS A 185 23.67 -13.57 -1.78
C HIS A 185 25.18 -13.26 -1.81
N VAL A 186 25.66 -12.54 -0.81
CA VAL A 186 27.08 -12.37 -0.57
C VAL A 186 27.50 -13.75 -0.13
N GLU A 187 28.14 -14.49 -1.04
CA GLU A 187 28.68 -15.81 -0.72
C GLU A 187 29.35 -15.72 0.66
N PRO A 188 28.96 -16.56 1.63
CA PRO A 188 29.55 -16.50 2.95
C PRO A 188 31.05 -16.64 2.75
N ILE A 189 31.81 -15.61 3.19
CA ILE A 189 33.27 -15.60 3.12
C ILE A 189 33.72 -16.94 3.69
N LYS A 190 34.21 -17.84 2.82
CA LYS A 190 34.82 -19.09 3.27
C LYS A 190 36.01 -18.70 4.11
N ARG A 191 35.85 -18.78 5.43
CA ARG A 191 36.91 -18.56 6.39
C ARG A 191 37.93 -19.67 6.13
N ILE A 192 39.00 -19.34 5.43
CA ILE A 192 40.10 -20.27 5.21
C ILE A 192 40.69 -20.54 6.59
N GLU A 193 40.45 -21.74 7.12
CA GLU A 193 40.77 -22.09 8.52
C GLU A 193 42.26 -22.18 8.81
N THR A 194 43.14 -21.93 7.83
CA THR A 194 44.58 -21.85 8.12
C THR A 194 45.35 -21.06 7.07
N LEU A 195 45.78 -19.86 7.45
CA LEU A 195 46.80 -19.10 6.73
C LEU A 195 48.14 -19.34 7.40
N TYR A 196 49.10 -19.90 6.67
CA TYR A 196 50.49 -20.00 7.10
C TYR A 196 51.28 -18.86 6.47
N LEU A 197 51.95 -18.05 7.30
CA LEU A 197 52.87 -17.03 6.81
C LEU A 197 54.19 -17.72 6.43
N VAL A 198 54.51 -17.76 5.14
CA VAL A 198 55.75 -18.35 4.61
C VAL A 198 56.68 -17.22 4.18
N GLN A 199 57.97 -17.29 4.53
CA GLN A 199 58.94 -16.31 4.05
C GLN A 199 59.30 -16.59 2.59
N GLU A 200 59.56 -15.56 1.78
CA GLU A 200 59.86 -15.71 0.34
C GLU A 200 61.03 -16.68 0.07
N LYS A 201 62.00 -16.71 0.98
CA LYS A 201 63.17 -17.60 0.91
C LYS A 201 62.81 -19.10 1.00
N ASP A 202 61.65 -19.42 1.57
CA ASP A 202 61.18 -20.79 1.81
C ASP A 202 60.28 -21.28 0.66
N LEU A 203 60.03 -20.44 -0.35
CA LEU A 203 59.27 -20.78 -1.55
C LEU A 203 60.21 -21.22 -2.69
N CYS A 204 59.82 -22.26 -3.44
CA CYS A 204 60.50 -22.56 -4.69
C CYS A 204 60.18 -21.50 -5.76
N SER A 205 60.99 -21.41 -6.81
CA SER A 205 60.88 -20.37 -7.84
C SER A 205 59.53 -20.33 -8.56
N SER A 206 58.87 -21.49 -8.76
CA SER A 206 57.53 -21.54 -9.35
C SER A 206 56.44 -21.02 -8.41
N CYS A 207 56.51 -21.36 -7.12
CA CYS A 207 55.54 -20.89 -6.12
C CYS A 207 55.71 -19.40 -5.82
N LEU A 208 56.95 -18.91 -5.76
CA LEU A 208 57.23 -17.48 -5.58
C LEU A 208 56.61 -16.65 -6.72
N LYS A 209 56.76 -17.12 -7.96
CA LYS A 209 56.18 -16.46 -9.13
C LYS A 209 54.66 -16.45 -9.09
N MET A 210 54.02 -17.57 -8.75
CA MET A 210 52.56 -17.63 -8.60
C MET A 210 52.06 -16.66 -7.51
N CYS A 211 52.73 -16.59 -6.36
CA CYS A 211 52.36 -15.67 -5.29
C CYS A 211 52.52 -14.20 -5.69
N GLN A 212 53.56 -13.86 -6.46
CA GLN A 212 53.77 -12.51 -7.00
C GLN A 212 52.69 -12.14 -8.02
N ASP A 213 52.35 -13.05 -8.93
CA ASP A 213 51.32 -12.82 -9.96
C ASP A 213 49.93 -12.57 -9.32
N GLU A 214 49.56 -13.34 -8.29
CA GLU A 214 48.31 -13.13 -7.54
C GLU A 214 48.31 -11.82 -6.73
N ARG A 215 49.45 -11.47 -6.13
CA ARG A 215 49.60 -10.18 -5.43
C ARG A 215 49.43 -9.00 -6.38
N ASP A 216 49.99 -9.08 -7.58
CA ASP A 216 49.87 -8.03 -8.60
C ASP A 216 48.44 -7.91 -9.13
N LYS A 217 47.69 -9.02 -9.24
CA LYS A 217 46.26 -8.98 -9.55
C LYS A 217 45.46 -8.26 -8.46
N LEU A 218 45.73 -8.54 -7.19
CA LEU A 218 45.06 -7.89 -6.06
C LEU A 218 45.34 -6.38 -6.01
N ASN A 219 46.61 -5.98 -6.22
CA ASN A 219 46.97 -4.56 -6.26
C ASN A 219 46.23 -3.81 -7.37
N LYS A 220 46.03 -4.43 -8.54
CA LYS A 220 45.24 -3.84 -9.63
C LYS A 220 43.77 -3.63 -9.27
N ILE A 221 43.19 -4.46 -8.40
CA ILE A 221 41.80 -4.31 -7.94
C ILE A 221 41.69 -3.15 -6.95
N ILE A 222 42.70 -2.98 -6.08
CA ILE A 222 42.77 -1.87 -5.12
C ILE A 222 42.89 -0.52 -5.84
N ASP A 223 43.63 -0.46 -6.95
CA ASP A 223 43.81 0.77 -7.72
C ASP A 223 42.58 1.20 -8.56
N VAL A 224 41.55 0.33 -8.69
CA VAL A 224 40.34 0.61 -9.49
C VAL A 224 39.18 1.17 -8.64
N THR A 225 39.30 1.20 -7.30
CA THR A 225 38.24 1.79 -6.46
C THR A 225 38.32 3.33 -6.48
N PRO A 226 37.29 4.05 -6.98
CA PRO A 226 37.30 5.51 -6.94
C PRO A 226 37.20 5.99 -5.50
N THR A 227 38.13 6.84 -5.08
CA THR A 227 38.00 7.63 -3.85
C THR A 227 36.77 8.53 -3.93
N LEU A 228 35.70 8.16 -3.22
CA LEU A 228 34.58 9.04 -2.94
C LEU A 228 34.32 9.13 -1.43
N SER A 229 34.73 10.29 -0.90
CA SER A 229 34.01 11.14 0.04
C SER A 229 33.43 10.55 1.33
N LYS A 230 34.01 11.03 2.44
CA LYS A 230 33.41 11.26 3.77
C LYS A 230 32.86 10.02 4.50
N LYS A 231 33.58 9.62 5.57
CA LYS A 231 33.03 8.79 6.64
C LYS A 231 31.64 9.34 7.05
N PRO A 232 30.57 8.53 6.99
CA PRO A 232 29.32 8.92 7.63
C PRO A 232 29.56 8.94 9.15
N SER A 233 29.50 10.15 9.71
CA SER A 233 29.40 10.36 11.15
C SER A 233 27.97 10.03 11.56
N PHE A 234 27.78 8.99 12.38
CA PHE A 234 26.49 8.64 12.98
C PHE A 234 26.45 9.16 14.43
N PRO A 235 25.94 10.37 14.71
CA PRO A 235 26.03 10.96 16.05
C PRO A 235 24.94 10.46 17.01
N SER A 236 24.12 9.49 16.61
CA SER A 236 22.92 9.08 17.35
C SER A 236 22.83 7.59 17.66
N LEU A 237 23.88 6.80 17.40
CA LEU A 237 23.95 5.40 17.84
C LEU A 237 24.52 5.33 19.26
N LEU A 238 23.72 5.76 20.24
CA LEU A 238 23.88 5.32 21.63
C LEU A 238 23.22 3.94 21.74
N THR A 239 24.00 2.88 21.60
CA THR A 239 23.58 1.53 22.00
C THR A 239 23.83 1.38 23.51
N PRO A 240 22.84 1.05 24.35
CA PRO A 240 23.04 0.90 25.80
C PRO A 240 23.73 -0.41 26.22
N ASN A 241 24.19 -1.25 25.30
CA ASN A 241 24.85 -2.52 25.62
C ASN A 241 25.98 -2.80 24.64
N SER A 242 27.15 -2.21 24.88
CA SER A 242 28.40 -2.69 24.32
C SER A 242 29.39 -2.89 25.46
N THR A 243 29.62 -4.15 25.83
CA THR A 243 30.72 -4.58 26.69
C THR A 243 32.00 -4.60 25.87
N ALA A 244 32.48 -3.42 25.50
CA ALA A 244 33.84 -3.21 25.04
C ALA A 244 34.39 -2.05 25.87
N LYS A 245 34.64 -2.32 27.16
CA LYS A 245 35.41 -1.42 27.98
C LYS A 245 36.82 -1.33 27.40
N ASP A 246 37.23 -0.10 27.15
CA ASP A 246 38.61 0.33 27.22
C ASP A 246 39.35 -0.41 28.33
N ASN A 247 40.43 -1.10 27.98
CA ASN A 247 41.48 -1.44 28.92
C ASN A 247 42.84 -1.39 28.19
N GLN A 248 43.14 -0.23 27.60
CA GLN A 248 44.53 0.18 27.45
C GLN A 248 45.04 0.61 28.83
N GLU A 249 45.47 -0.33 29.67
CA GLU A 249 46.54 -0.11 30.67
C GLU A 249 46.96 -1.35 31.49
N GLU A 250 46.23 -2.48 31.46
CA GLU A 250 46.60 -3.65 32.30
C GLU A 250 47.70 -4.59 31.73
N TRP A 251 48.31 -4.29 30.57
CA TRP A 251 49.40 -5.11 30.00
C TRP A 251 50.82 -4.62 30.35
N ARG A 252 50.99 -3.92 31.46
CA ARG A 252 52.30 -3.80 32.12
C ARG A 252 52.15 -4.14 33.60
N VAL A 253 52.96 -5.12 34.02
CA VAL A 253 53.21 -5.55 35.41
C VAL A 253 52.29 -6.66 35.94
N ARG A 254 52.47 -7.90 35.44
CA ARG A 254 53.11 -9.03 36.15
C ARG A 254 53.05 -10.29 35.31
#